data_AF-A0A945NZW8-F1
#
_entry.id   AF-A0A945NZW8-F1
#
_cell.length_a   1.000
_cell.length_b   1.000
_cell.length_c   1.000
_cell.angle_alpha   90.00
_cell.angle_beta   90.00
_cell.angle_gamma   90.00
#
_symmetry.space_group_name_H-M   'P 1'
#
loop_
_entity.id
_entity.type
_entity.pdbx_description
1 polymer ?
#
loop_
_entity_poly.entity_id
_entity_poly.type
_entity_poly.pdbx_seq_one_letter_code
_entity_poly.pdbx_strand_id
1 'polypeptide(L)'
;MQGRYRHARQGKRVNKQVRKLYSLHAPEVECIAKGKAHKKYEFGCKVSVATTSKDNFVVGSQALHGNPYDGHTLNGAVEQAERLGDFEA
;
A
#
# COMPACT_ATOMS: atom_id res chain seq x y z
N MET A 1 -25.01 -34.64 -0.33
CA MET A 1 -23.62 -34.16 -0.10
C MET A 1 -23.52 -32.69 -0.51
N GLN A 2 -23.91 -31.76 0.36
CA GLN A 2 -23.89 -30.31 0.09
C GLN A 2 -22.70 -29.66 0.81
N GLY A 3 -21.62 -29.42 0.09
CA GLY A 3 -20.48 -28.65 0.59
C GLY A 3 -20.82 -27.15 0.65
N ARG A 4 -21.16 -26.65 1.84
CA ARG A 4 -21.35 -25.22 2.10
C ARG A 4 -19.98 -24.54 2.26
N TYR A 5 -19.54 -23.81 1.22
CA TYR A 5 -18.40 -22.90 1.32
C TYR A 5 -18.76 -21.77 2.31
N ARG A 6 -18.18 -21.83 3.51
CA ARG A 6 -18.49 -20.92 4.61
C ARG A 6 -17.87 -19.55 4.35
N HIS A 7 -18.76 -18.56 4.29
CA HIS A 7 -18.56 -17.12 4.40
C HIS A 7 -17.25 -16.66 5.07
N ALA A 8 -16.52 -15.79 4.36
CA ALA A 8 -15.48 -14.95 4.92
C ALA A 8 -16.07 -14.13 6.09
N ARG A 9 -15.78 -14.56 7.32
CA ARG A 9 -16.20 -13.88 8.54
C ARG A 9 -15.47 -12.54 8.61
N GLN A 10 -16.24 -11.45 8.67
CA GLN A 10 -15.75 -10.16 9.16
C GLN A 10 -15.35 -10.32 10.64
N GLY A 11 -14.10 -10.72 10.87
CA GLY A 11 -13.49 -10.88 12.18
C GLY A 11 -12.95 -9.56 12.72
N LYS A 12 -13.48 -9.19 13.88
CA LYS A 12 -13.10 -8.15 14.85
C LYS A 12 -11.62 -7.72 14.86
N ARG A 13 -11.41 -6.43 15.19
CA ARG A 13 -10.11 -5.79 15.49
C ARG A 13 -9.31 -6.65 16.49
N VAL A 14 -8.12 -7.10 16.10
CA VAL A 14 -7.11 -7.65 17.01
C VAL A 14 -5.77 -7.04 16.64
N ASN A 15 -5.17 -6.36 17.63
CA ASN A 15 -3.86 -5.71 17.62
C ASN A 15 -2.70 -6.73 17.61
N LYS A 16 -2.69 -7.63 16.63
CA LYS A 16 -1.58 -8.55 16.34
C LYS A 16 -1.77 -8.99 14.89
N GLN A 17 -0.82 -8.66 14.03
CA GLN A 17 -0.87 -8.91 12.59
C GLN A 17 -0.96 -10.41 12.30
N VAL A 18 -2.16 -10.98 12.35
CA VAL A 18 -2.44 -12.22 11.63
C VAL A 18 -2.39 -11.82 10.15
N ARG A 19 -1.31 -12.20 9.46
CA ARG A 19 -1.17 -11.96 8.01
C ARG A 19 -2.33 -12.65 7.30
N LYS A 20 -3.34 -11.86 6.92
CA LYS A 20 -4.47 -12.34 6.12
C LYS A 20 -3.97 -12.49 4.69
N LEU A 21 -4.07 -13.72 4.16
CA LEU A 21 -3.80 -13.98 2.75
C LEU A 21 -5.01 -13.50 1.92
N TYR A 22 -4.81 -12.45 1.13
CA TYR A 22 -5.89 -11.84 0.33
C TYR A 22 -5.98 -12.39 -1.10
N SER A 23 -4.88 -12.94 -1.61
CA SER A 23 -4.81 -13.59 -2.93
C SER A 23 -3.95 -14.84 -2.83
N LEU A 24 -4.40 -15.93 -3.45
CA LEU A 24 -3.59 -17.14 -3.58
C LEU A 24 -2.50 -17.00 -4.66
N HIS A 25 -2.77 -16.18 -5.68
CA HIS A 25 -1.87 -16.01 -6.82
C HIS A 25 -0.78 -14.95 -6.58
N ALA A 26 -1.10 -13.92 -5.79
CA ALA A 26 -0.19 -12.83 -5.46
C ALA A 26 -0.20 -12.61 -3.94
N PRO A 27 0.46 -13.47 -3.16
CA PRO A 27 0.43 -13.43 -1.70
C PRO A 27 1.03 -12.14 -1.09
N GLU A 28 1.80 -11.40 -1.87
CA GLU A 28 2.42 -10.12 -1.52
C GLU A 28 1.45 -8.93 -1.54
N VAL A 29 0.25 -9.07 -2.13
CA VAL A 29 -0.70 -7.95 -2.21
C VAL A 29 -1.31 -7.64 -0.85
N GLU A 30 -1.50 -6.35 -0.62
CA GLU A 30 -2.06 -5.83 0.61
C GLU A 30 -3.47 -5.31 0.39
N CYS A 31 -4.29 -5.36 1.42
CA CYS A 31 -5.64 -4.79 1.38
C CYS A 31 -5.60 -3.32 1.83
N ILE A 32 -5.98 -2.42 0.93
CA ILE A 32 -5.93 -0.96 1.12
C ILE A 32 -7.37 -0.43 1.18
N ALA A 33 -7.69 0.32 2.24
CA ALA A 33 -9.01 0.92 2.41
C ALA A 33 -9.12 2.22 1.60
N LYS A 34 -10.21 2.38 0.84
CA LYS A 34 -10.40 3.51 -0.09
C LYS A 34 -11.26 4.65 0.44
N GLY A 35 -11.95 4.41 1.55
CA GLY A 35 -12.98 5.33 2.06
C GLY A 35 -14.24 5.45 1.17
N LYS A 36 -14.40 4.65 0.11
CA LYS A 36 -15.57 4.71 -0.79
C LYS A 36 -16.67 3.74 -0.34
N ALA A 37 -17.92 4.19 -0.34
CA ALA A 37 -19.07 3.37 0.09
C ALA A 37 -19.28 2.12 -0.77
N HIS A 38 -19.24 2.28 -2.10
CA HIS A 38 -19.50 1.21 -3.06
C HIS A 38 -18.32 0.23 -3.23
N LYS A 39 -17.07 0.71 -3.11
CA LYS A 39 -15.85 -0.13 -3.21
C LYS A 39 -14.88 0.22 -2.09
N LYS A 40 -15.08 -0.44 -0.95
CA LYS A 40 -14.40 -0.15 0.33
C LYS A 40 -12.90 -0.44 0.32
N TYR A 41 -12.47 -1.42 -0.48
CA TYR A 41 -11.09 -1.90 -0.51
C TYR A 41 -10.58 -2.07 -1.94
N GLU A 42 -9.27 -1.99 -2.09
CA GLU A 42 -8.51 -2.53 -3.21
C GLU A 42 -7.34 -3.38 -2.73
N PHE A 43 -6.80 -4.18 -3.64
CA PHE A 43 -5.65 -5.04 -3.38
C PHE A 43 -4.48 -4.57 -4.22
N GLY A 44 -3.32 -4.38 -3.60
CA GLY A 44 -2.12 -3.92 -4.28
C GLY A 44 -0.99 -3.59 -3.33
N CYS A 45 0.04 -2.93 -3.84
CA CYS A 45 1.14 -2.35 -3.07
C CYS A 45 1.04 -0.83 -3.17
N LYS A 46 1.27 -0.11 -2.07
CA LYS A 46 1.36 1.35 -2.13
C LYS A 46 2.65 1.75 -2.86
N VAL A 47 2.62 2.89 -3.53
CA VAL A 47 3.79 3.45 -4.21
C VAL A 47 3.92 4.91 -3.81
N SER A 48 5.14 5.34 -3.50
CA SER A 48 5.47 6.77 -3.40
C SER A 48 6.12 7.23 -4.69
N VAL A 49 5.70 8.40 -5.18
CA VAL A 49 6.19 9.02 -6.40
C VAL A 49 6.57 10.46 -6.07
N ALA A 50 7.82 10.83 -6.34
CA ALA A 50 8.34 12.18 -6.16
C ALA A 50 8.43 12.88 -7.53
N THR A 51 7.88 14.09 -7.61
CA THR A 51 7.86 14.89 -8.84
C THR A 51 8.40 16.28 -8.61
N THR A 52 9.07 16.85 -9.61
CA THR A 52 9.45 18.27 -9.60
C THR A 52 8.21 19.16 -9.60
N SER A 53 8.22 20.26 -8.83
CA SER A 53 7.05 21.14 -8.71
C SER A 53 6.66 21.91 -9.98
N LYS A 54 7.60 22.18 -10.90
CA LYS A 54 7.34 23.00 -12.10
C LYS A 54 6.80 22.19 -13.27
N ASP A 55 7.51 21.11 -13.62
CA ASP A 55 7.26 20.36 -14.86
C ASP A 55 6.82 18.90 -14.61
N ASN A 56 6.57 18.52 -13.35
CA ASN A 56 6.13 17.18 -12.94
C ASN A 56 7.03 16.02 -13.42
N PHE A 57 8.33 16.27 -13.62
CA PHE A 57 9.29 15.20 -13.86
C PHE A 57 9.36 14.28 -12.66
N VAL A 58 9.18 12.97 -12.90
CA VAL A 58 9.34 11.95 -11.85
C VAL A 58 10.82 11.78 -11.56
N VAL A 59 11.22 12.11 -10.33
CA VAL A 59 12.61 12.02 -9.85
C VAL A 59 12.82 10.86 -8.89
N GLY A 60 11.75 10.19 -8.46
CA GLY A 60 11.82 9.01 -7.62
C GLY A 60 10.52 8.22 -7.59
N SER A 61 10.63 6.90 -7.48
CA SER A 61 9.49 6.00 -7.29
C SER A 61 9.87 4.81 -6.44
N GLN A 62 9.09 4.49 -5.40
CA GLN A 62 9.35 3.35 -4.51
C GLN A 62 8.09 2.59 -4.16
N ALA A 63 8.21 1.26 -4.14
CA ALA A 63 7.19 0.38 -3.60
C ALA A 63 7.22 0.42 -2.06
N LEU A 64 6.04 0.49 -1.45
CA LEU A 64 5.85 0.64 -0.02
C LEU A 64 5.11 -0.59 0.53
N HIS A 65 5.90 -1.56 0.99
CA HIS A 65 5.40 -2.80 1.56
C HIS A 65 4.99 -2.63 3.04
N GLY A 66 4.12 -3.52 3.51
CA GLY A 66 3.57 -3.54 4.86
C GLY A 66 2.36 -2.63 5.07
N ASN A 67 1.76 -2.08 4.01
CA ASN A 67 0.67 -1.10 4.03
C ASN A 67 0.93 0.03 5.06
N PRO A 68 2.04 0.79 4.89
CA PRO A 68 2.39 1.84 5.83
C PRO A 68 1.34 2.96 5.83
N TYR A 69 1.26 3.68 6.94
CA TYR A 69 0.48 4.91 6.99
C TYR A 69 1.16 5.99 6.15
N ASP A 70 0.39 6.63 5.25
CA ASP A 70 0.94 7.53 4.23
C ASP A 70 1.65 8.76 4.82
N GLY A 71 1.26 9.20 6.02
CA GLY A 71 1.94 10.31 6.70
C GLY A 71 3.38 9.99 7.13
N HIS A 72 3.77 8.71 7.19
CA HIS A 72 5.11 8.29 7.59
C HIS A 72 6.03 7.99 6.39
N THR A 73 5.56 8.15 5.15
CA THR A 73 6.32 7.77 3.95
C THR A 73 7.05 8.94 3.31
N LEU A 74 6.83 10.17 3.79
CA LEU A 74 7.42 11.39 3.22
C LEU A 74 8.95 11.40 3.33
N ASN A 75 9.51 11.12 4.50
CA ASN A 75 10.98 11.14 4.71
C ASN A 75 11.68 10.18 3.75
N GLY A 76 11.19 8.93 3.66
CA GLY A 76 11.74 7.95 2.71
C GLY A 76 11.56 8.35 1.25
N ALA A 77 10.57 9.18 0.90
CA ALA A 77 10.40 9.70 -0.47
C ALA A 77 11.43 10.77 -0.80
N VAL A 78 11.72 11.66 0.17
CA VAL A 78 12.75 12.70 0.03
C VAL A 78 14.13 12.06 -0.06
N GLU A 79 14.48 11.18 0.89
CA GLU A 79 15.77 10.45 0.89
C GLU A 79 15.99 9.69 -0.42
N GLN A 80 14.94 9.10 -0.99
CA GLN A 80 15.03 8.43 -2.29
C GLN A 80 15.33 9.43 -3.43
N ALA A 81 14.61 10.55 -3.49
CA ALA A 81 14.77 11.54 -4.54
C ALA A 81 16.15 12.20 -4.51
N GLU A 82 16.64 12.56 -3.32
CA GLU A 82 17.98 13.10 -3.09
C GLU A 82 19.06 12.11 -3.56
N ARG A 83 18.94 10.84 -3.14
CA ARG A 83 19.89 9.78 -3.54
C ARG A 83 19.92 9.54 -5.05
N LEU A 84 18.78 9.65 -5.73
CA LEU A 84 18.68 9.42 -7.18
C LEU A 84 19.09 10.65 -7.99
N GLY A 85 18.82 11.84 -7.48
CA GLY A 85 19.07 13.10 -8.17
C GLY A 85 20.38 13.80 -7.82
N ASP A 86 21.12 13.29 -6.82
CA ASP A 86 22.36 13.89 -6.34
C ASP A 86 22.18 15.37 -5.94
N PHE A 87 21.10 15.63 -5.19
CA PHE A 87 20.75 16.95 -4.65
C PHE A 87 20.25 16.82 -3.20
N GLU A 88 20.17 17.94 -2.49
CA GLU A 88 19.61 18.04 -1.14
C GLU A 88 18.31 18.88 -1.20
N ALA A 89 17.25 18.40 -0.56
CA ALA A 89 15.87 18.89 -0.73
C ALA A 89 15.36 19.74 0.46
#